data_AF-A0A942QMH6-F1
#
_entry.id   AF-A0A942QMH6-F1
#
_cell.length_a   1.000
_cell.length_b   1.000
_cell.length_c   1.000
_cell.angle_alpha   90.00
_cell.angle_beta   90.00
_cell.angle_gamma   90.00
#
_symmetry.space_group_name_H-M   'P 1'
#
loop_
_entity.id
_entity.type
_entity.pdbx_description
1 polymer ?
#
loop_
_entity_poly.entity_id
_entity_poly.type
_entity_poly.pdbx_seq_one_letter_code
_entity_poly.pdbx_strand_id
1 'polypeptide(L)'
;MRALLAVLLASATVPALADTLPATSRITAVTVYPDGARLTREVSFTAPSAGRHELLVTDLPRDSDPGLIRLGASDGVRLGAFNLRADRLPRARTR
;
A
#
# COMPACT_ATOMS: atom_id res chain seq x y z
N MET A 1 23.37 -33.74 16.50
CA MET A 1 21.95 -33.31 16.49
C MET A 1 21.74 -31.86 16.91
N ARG A 2 22.31 -31.38 18.02
CA ARG A 2 22.14 -29.97 18.48
C ARG A 2 22.63 -28.90 17.49
N ALA A 3 23.78 -29.12 16.85
CA ALA A 3 24.34 -28.17 15.87
C ALA A 3 23.49 -28.05 14.58
N LEU A 4 22.86 -29.14 14.14
CA LEU A 4 21.97 -29.15 12.98
C LEU A 4 20.68 -28.36 13.24
N LEU A 5 20.13 -28.46 14.46
CA LEU A 5 18.99 -27.65 14.88
C LEU A 5 19.34 -26.16 14.93
N ALA A 6 20.51 -25.80 15.44
CA ALA A 6 20.96 -24.40 15.50
C ALA A 6 21.10 -23.77 14.11
N VAL A 7 21.62 -24.51 13.13
CA VAL A 7 21.75 -24.04 11.74
C VAL A 7 20.37 -23.89 11.07
N LEU A 8 19.43 -24.81 11.32
CA LEU A 8 18.07 -24.75 10.77
C LEU A 8 17.26 -23.54 11.30
N LEU A 9 17.41 -23.21 12.59
CA LEU A 9 16.77 -22.04 13.19
C LEU A 9 17.39 -20.72 12.70
N ALA A 10 18.71 -20.69 12.44
CA ALA A 10 19.38 -19.50 11.92
C ALA A 10 19.01 -19.18 10.45
N SER A 11 18.65 -20.19 9.64
CA SER A 11 18.21 -19.98 8.26
C SER A 11 16.75 -19.53 8.12
N ALA A 12 15.93 -19.65 9.17
CA ALA A 12 14.51 -19.30 9.14
C ALA A 12 14.24 -17.79 9.29
N THR A 13 15.24 -17.00 9.69
CA THR A 13 15.12 -15.55 9.84
C THR A 13 15.50 -14.84 8.55
N VAL A 14 14.74 -15.06 7.48
CA VAL A 14 14.81 -14.16 6.32
C VAL A 14 14.11 -12.86 6.75
N PRO A 15 14.81 -11.72 6.79
CA PRO A 15 14.14 -10.45 7.06
C PRO A 15 13.10 -10.25 5.96
N ALA A 16 11.83 -10.23 6.34
CA ALA A 16 10.77 -9.78 5.45
C ALA A 16 11.05 -8.30 5.14
N LEU A 17 11.71 -8.04 4.02
CA LEU A 17 11.87 -6.69 3.51
C LEU A 17 10.47 -6.15 3.24
N ALA A 18 10.09 -5.10 3.97
CA ALA A 18 8.84 -4.39 3.77
C ALA A 18 8.98 -3.58 2.48
N ASP A 19 8.75 -4.24 1.35
CA ASP A 19 8.85 -3.61 0.05
C ASP A 19 7.74 -2.55 -0.11
N THR A 20 8.09 -1.43 -0.73
CA THR A 20 7.11 -0.43 -1.17
C THR A 20 6.71 -0.71 -2.60
N LEU A 21 5.45 -1.10 -2.79
CA LEU A 21 4.88 -1.43 -4.09
C LEU A 21 4.17 -0.19 -4.65
N PRO A 22 4.70 0.47 -5.69
CA PRO A 22 3.97 1.53 -6.36
C PRO A 22 2.80 0.94 -7.14
N ALA A 23 1.63 1.55 -6.99
CA ALA A 23 0.44 1.15 -7.73
C ALA A 23 -0.35 2.38 -8.17
N THR A 24 -1.10 2.23 -9.25
CA THR A 24 -2.11 3.19 -9.69
C THR A 24 -3.48 2.58 -9.45
N SER A 25 -4.49 3.44 -9.51
CA SER A 25 -5.87 3.05 -9.27
C SER A 25 -6.75 3.38 -10.46
N ARG A 26 -7.82 2.59 -10.63
CA ARG A 26 -8.82 2.83 -11.68
C ARG A 26 -10.15 3.20 -11.03
N ILE A 27 -10.79 4.24 -11.54
CA ILE A 27 -12.18 4.55 -11.14
C ILE A 27 -13.09 3.47 -11.73
N THR A 28 -13.82 2.77 -10.86
CA THR A 28 -14.75 1.70 -11.24
C THR A 28 -16.20 2.13 -11.12
N ALA A 29 -16.51 3.07 -10.23
CA ALA A 29 -17.84 3.64 -10.10
C ALA A 29 -17.79 5.10 -9.64
N VAL A 30 -18.80 5.86 -10.03
CA VAL A 30 -19.05 7.22 -9.56
C VAL A 30 -20.51 7.31 -9.11
N THR A 31 -20.73 7.71 -7.87
CA THR A 31 -22.08 7.98 -7.34
C THR A 31 -22.20 9.46 -7.07
N VAL A 32 -23.12 10.13 -7.78
CA VAL A 32 -23.33 11.58 -7.67
C VAL A 32 -24.42 11.86 -6.63
N TYR A 33 -24.17 12.86 -5.80
CA TYR A 33 -25.06 13.42 -4.78
C TYR A 33 -25.25 14.93 -5.06
N PRO A 34 -26.23 15.60 -4.44
CA PRO A 34 -26.44 17.03 -4.63
C PRO A 34 -25.19 17.89 -4.34
N ASP A 35 -24.46 17.57 -3.27
CA ASP A 35 -23.30 18.37 -2.81
C ASP A 35 -21.94 17.77 -3.21
N GLY A 36 -21.91 16.78 -4.10
CA GLY A 36 -20.64 16.19 -4.54
C GLY A 36 -20.79 14.79 -5.12
N ALA A 37 -19.68 14.06 -5.20
CA ALA A 37 -19.68 12.71 -5.72
C ALA A 37 -18.76 11.80 -4.91
N ARG A 38 -19.16 10.53 -4.76
CA ARG A 38 -18.29 9.46 -4.28
C ARG A 38 -17.65 8.77 -5.47
N LEU A 39 -16.32 8.72 -5.45
CA LEU A 39 -15.51 7.97 -6.40
C LEU A 39 -15.10 6.64 -5.76
N THR A 40 -15.44 5.53 -6.42
CA THR A 40 -14.91 4.21 -6.06
C THR A 40 -13.74 3.90 -6.98
N ARG A 41 -12.57 3.70 -6.37
CA ARG A 41 -11.32 3.39 -7.07
C ARG A 41 -10.81 2.02 -6.62
N GLU A 42 -10.32 1.26 -7.57
CA GLU A 42 -9.73 -0.05 -7.34
C GLU A 42 -8.22 -0.01 -7.62
N VAL A 43 -7.44 -0.62 -6.74
CA VAL A 43 -5.98 -0.75 -6.87
C VAL A 43 -5.66 -2.22 -7.03
N SER A 44 -5.03 -2.58 -8.14
CA SER A 44 -4.53 -3.94 -8.37
C SER A 44 -3.03 -3.97 -8.17
N PHE A 45 -2.54 -4.94 -7.41
CA PHE A 45 -1.11 -5.14 -7.18
C PHE A 45 -0.81 -6.62 -7.00
N THR A 46 0.45 -6.99 -7.17
CA THR A 46 0.95 -8.34 -6.88
C THR A 46 2.00 -8.23 -5.79
N ALA A 47 1.80 -8.92 -4.67
CA ALA A 47 2.78 -8.97 -3.61
C ALA A 47 3.85 -10.02 -3.95
N PRO A 48 5.16 -9.68 -3.90
CA PRO A 48 6.23 -10.61 -4.23
C PRO A 48 6.41 -11.72 -3.17
N SER A 49 5.99 -11.47 -1.93
CA SER A 49 6.07 -12.44 -0.83
C SER A 49 4.84 -12.34 0.09
N ALA A 50 4.55 -13.40 0.83
CA ALA A 50 3.53 -13.35 1.87
C ALA A 50 4.03 -12.50 3.05
N GLY A 51 3.25 -11.51 3.48
CA GLY A 51 3.62 -10.65 4.60
C GLY A 51 3.06 -9.24 4.51
N ARG A 52 3.69 -8.34 5.27
CA ARG A 52 3.34 -6.92 5.32
C ARG A 52 4.14 -6.15 4.27
N HIS A 53 3.42 -5.47 3.38
CA HIS A 53 3.98 -4.62 2.33
C HIS A 53 3.40 -3.21 2.44
N GLU A 54 4.15 -2.22 1.97
CA GLU A 54 3.65 -0.85 1.85
C GLU A 54 3.15 -0.63 0.43
N LEU A 55 1.85 -0.36 0.25
CA LEU A 55 1.29 -0.03 -1.05
C LEU A 55 1.24 1.49 -1.23
N LEU A 56 1.97 2.00 -2.22
CA LEU A 56 2.02 3.42 -2.54
C LEU A 56 1.15 3.72 -3.76
N VAL A 57 -0.05 4.24 -3.50
CA VAL A 57 -0.97 4.72 -4.55
C VAL A 57 -0.51 6.10 -5.04
N THR A 58 -0.13 6.21 -6.31
CA THR A 58 0.56 7.41 -6.84
C THR A 58 -0.34 8.40 -7.58
N ASP A 59 -1.61 8.04 -7.82
CA ASP A 59 -2.51 8.75 -8.72
C ASP A 59 -3.78 9.27 -8.03
N LEU A 60 -3.71 9.44 -6.70
CA LEU A 60 -4.79 10.06 -5.94
C LEU A 60 -4.91 11.56 -6.32
N PRO A 61 -6.13 12.15 -6.39
CA PRO A 61 -6.27 13.56 -6.78
C PRO A 61 -5.61 14.47 -5.75
N ARG A 62 -5.07 15.60 -6.20
CA ARG A 62 -4.31 16.53 -5.35
C ARG A 62 -5.11 17.01 -4.14
N ASP A 63 -6.41 17.27 -4.34
CA ASP A 63 -7.30 17.81 -3.32
C ASP A 63 -8.03 16.72 -2.52
N SER A 64 -7.41 15.54 -2.40
CA SER A 64 -7.98 14.45 -1.59
C SER A 64 -7.92 14.79 -0.12
N ASP A 65 -9.08 14.79 0.55
CA ASP A 65 -9.16 14.88 2.00
C ASP A 65 -9.02 13.48 2.63
N PRO A 66 -8.02 13.23 3.50
CA PRO A 66 -7.87 11.94 4.16
C PRO A 66 -9.07 11.53 5.02
N GLY A 67 -9.86 12.50 5.53
CA GLY A 67 -11.08 12.24 6.30
C GLY A 67 -12.23 11.64 5.46
N LEU A 68 -12.20 11.84 4.14
CA LEU A 68 -13.19 11.33 3.19
C LEU A 68 -12.79 9.98 2.58
N ILE A 69 -11.55 9.54 2.77
CA ILE A 69 -11.06 8.28 2.21
C ILE A 69 -11.55 7.10 3.04
N ARG A 70 -12.14 6.12 2.34
CA ARG A 70 -12.54 4.83 2.91
C ARG A 70 -11.84 3.72 2.13
N LEU A 71 -11.14 2.84 2.83
CA LEU A 71 -10.45 1.70 2.23
C LEU A 71 -11.28 0.43 2.41
N GLY A 72 -11.42 -0.33 1.33
CA GLY A 72 -11.96 -1.69 1.35
C GLY A 72 -10.86 -2.69 1.08
N ALA A 73 -10.90 -3.83 1.77
CA ALA A 73 -9.99 -4.95 1.51
C ALA A 73 -10.69 -5.97 0.61
N SER A 74 -9.96 -6.50 -0.37
CA SER A 74 -10.34 -7.72 -1.07
C SER A 74 -9.99 -8.95 -0.23
N ASP A 75 -10.52 -10.11 -0.62
CA ASP A 75 -10.27 -11.37 0.07
C ASP A 75 -8.77 -11.67 0.18
N GLY A 76 -8.33 -12.07 1.38
CA GLY A 76 -6.92 -12.36 1.66
C GLY A 76 -6.04 -11.14 1.95
N VAL A 77 -6.58 -9.91 1.86
CA VAL A 77 -5.86 -8.68 2.21
C VAL A 77 -6.29 -8.19 3.59
N ARG A 78 -5.32 -7.83 4.44
CA ARG A 78 -5.57 -7.10 5.68
C ARG A 78 -5.01 -5.70 5.55
N LEU A 79 -5.88 -4.70 5.72
CA LEU A 79 -5.47 -3.30 5.68
C LEU A 79 -4.81 -2.89 6.99
N GLY A 80 -3.67 -2.22 6.87
CA GLY A 80 -3.04 -1.51 7.98
C GLY A 80 -3.50 -0.05 8.04
N ALA A 81 -2.79 0.75 8.83
CA ALA A 81 -2.93 2.20 8.79
C ALA A 81 -2.52 2.74 7.41
N PHE A 82 -3.20 3.78 6.93
CA PHE A 82 -2.83 4.52 5.74
C PHE A 82 -2.42 5.95 6.12
N ASN A 83 -1.62 6.57 5.27
CA ASN A 83 -1.27 7.98 5.38
C ASN A 83 -1.41 8.61 4.00
N LEU A 84 -1.95 9.84 3.96
CA LEU A 84 -1.96 10.64 2.74
C LEU A 84 -0.71 11.51 2.69
N ARG A 85 0.02 11.48 1.57
CA ARG A 85 1.22 12.30 1.35
C ARG A 85 0.86 13.48 0.48
N ALA A 86 0.78 14.67 1.07
CA ALA A 86 0.44 15.91 0.34
C ALA A 86 1.62 16.47 -0.48
N ASP A 87 2.85 16.31 0.01
CA ASP A 87 4.05 16.84 -0.65
C ASP A 87 5.09 15.75 -0.87
N ARG A 88 5.23 15.33 -2.13
CA ARG A 88 6.44 14.63 -2.57
C ARG A 88 7.43 15.69 -3.03
N LEU A 89 8.23 16.22 -2.10
CA LEU A 89 9.36 17.06 -2.47
C LEU A 89 10.26 16.25 -3.45
N PRO A 90 10.65 16.81 -4.61
CA PRO A 90 11.59 16.15 -5.50
C PRO A 90 12.85 15.80 -4.70
N ARG A 91 13.45 14.62 -4.93
CA ARG A 91 14.75 14.30 -4.34
C ARG A 91 15.71 15.43 -4.71
N ALA A 92 16.20 16.16 -3.71
CA ALA A 92 17.16 17.23 -3.93
C ALA A 92 18.31 16.63 -4.75
N ARG A 93 18.51 17.16 -5.96
CA ARG A 93 19.57 16.72 -6.86
C ARG A 93 20.87 17.01 -6.14
N THR A 94 21.50 16.01 -5.54
CA THR A 94 22.85 16.14 -4.99
C THR A 94 23.75 16.59 -6.13
N ARG A 95 24.25 17.82 -6.02
CA ARG A 95 25.18 18.42 -6.97
C ARG A 95 26.60 18.03 -6.61
#